data_AF-A0A2D5AHT6-F1
#
_entry.id   AF-A0A2D5AHT6-F1
#
_cell.length_a   1.000
_cell.length_b   1.000
_cell.length_c   1.000
_cell.angle_alpha   90.00
_cell.angle_beta   90.00
_cell.angle_gamma   90.00
#
_symmetry.space_group_name_H-M   'P 1'
#
loop_
_entity.id
_entity.type
_entity.pdbx_description
1 polymer ?
#
loop_
_entity_poly.entity_id
_entity_poly.type
_entity_poly.pdbx_seq_one_letter_code
_entity_poly.pdbx_strand_id
1 'polypeptide(L)'
;RADGTPGISLNVEAVPRVKTPLVPNAVHAAFLHTGSPHHVEWVDSASVLDGLDLAQAALPARHHSDYNPGGCNVNVVAKEGKHLHIRTFERGVEAETLSCGTGVVAAALADMAREDASAGRHARHVMARGGQLEVEATRQAEGTFQDVWLFGAARRVFRGTWAWALAFLALWSHPAMAGDLADQLTESARVSVLTASPGADLYAAFGHTAIRVFDPEVRLDYVFNYGTFVVDEGFYVRFVKGRMDYRLGVERYGRFQNLYLRQGRALHEQVLNLAPEDVKAMAEYLEWNAQPENATYAYDFFRDNCATKVIAVLEEVFGDRYDAGCVPTDSTYLEALRPYTAGNPWSAWGMELILGAEASTAMPDCGHSFLPDVLAYQIDAMTLDGQPLAFEREVVYPHQGSWHAGLPEGDSGRQVPVYLMWGWAAWMALVLRMAYRGAGWKRWGRRVSVAVTALVSALMATLFALMALATDHNDTWWNADLIWALGGWGVIWVAVRRSQGVRHEDMRLERKVATVWTMLAMGSVYIVPVWRSGLGCGESIVWASVGACLAVVFAVWTSLAPKVR
;
A
#
# COMPACT_ATOMS: atom_id res chain seq x y z
N ARG A 1 2.95 24.34 -9.46
CA ARG A 1 3.83 25.49 -9.17
C ARG A 1 3.30 26.27 -7.96
N ALA A 2 4.08 27.20 -7.39
CA ALA A 2 3.67 27.99 -6.22
C ALA A 2 2.45 28.90 -6.49
N ASP A 3 2.21 29.23 -7.76
CA ASP A 3 1.04 29.96 -8.27
C ASP A 3 -0.23 29.09 -8.41
N GLY A 4 -0.16 27.79 -8.08
CA GLY A 4 -1.26 26.84 -8.22
C GLY A 4 -1.42 26.24 -9.62
N THR A 5 -0.58 26.61 -10.60
CA THR A 5 -0.62 26.01 -11.94
C THR A 5 -0.26 24.52 -11.85
N PRO A 6 -1.13 23.60 -12.31
CA PRO A 6 -0.85 22.18 -12.28
C PRO A 6 0.25 21.85 -13.28
N GLY A 7 1.06 20.85 -12.94
CA GLY A 7 2.14 20.36 -13.78
C GLY A 7 2.20 18.84 -13.75
N ILE A 8 2.67 18.25 -14.84
CA ILE A 8 2.94 16.83 -14.97
C ILE A 8 4.40 16.65 -15.36
N SER A 9 5.07 15.69 -14.72
CA SER A 9 6.42 15.28 -15.11
C SER A 9 6.35 14.17 -16.14
N LEU A 10 7.22 14.20 -17.13
CA LEU A 10 7.33 13.17 -18.16
C LEU A 10 8.74 12.58 -18.11
N ASN A 11 8.85 11.26 -18.18
CA ASN A 11 10.14 10.61 -18.41
C ASN A 11 10.41 10.57 -19.92
N VAL A 12 11.48 11.23 -20.38
CA VAL A 12 11.85 11.31 -21.80
C VAL A 12 13.30 10.88 -21.94
N GLU A 13 13.51 9.61 -22.29
CA GLU A 13 14.85 9.02 -22.38
C GLU A 13 15.53 9.22 -23.76
N ALA A 14 14.85 9.88 -24.70
CA ALA A 14 15.32 10.04 -26.07
C ALA A 14 15.88 11.44 -26.36
N VAL A 15 16.92 11.49 -27.20
CA VAL A 15 17.43 12.73 -27.81
C VAL A 15 16.62 13.01 -29.10
N PRO A 16 16.25 14.27 -29.39
CA PRO A 16 15.60 14.64 -30.65
C PRO A 16 16.44 14.20 -31.86
N ARG A 17 15.85 13.41 -32.75
CA ARG A 17 16.50 12.91 -33.97
C ARG A 17 16.12 13.79 -35.14
N VAL A 18 17.10 14.35 -35.85
CA VAL A 18 16.84 15.14 -37.06
C VAL A 18 16.15 14.29 -38.13
N LYS A 19 15.16 14.86 -38.81
CA LYS A 19 14.40 14.25 -39.90
C LYS A 19 14.33 15.19 -41.10
N THR A 20 13.95 14.64 -42.24
CA THR A 20 13.60 15.42 -43.43
C THR A 20 12.19 15.99 -43.26
N PRO A 21 11.97 17.29 -43.52
CA PRO A 21 10.63 17.87 -43.54
C PRO A 21 9.76 17.25 -44.62
N LEU A 22 8.49 17.01 -44.30
CA LEU A 22 7.48 16.43 -45.18
C LEU A 22 6.26 17.34 -45.32
N VAL A 23 6.11 18.34 -44.45
CA VAL A 23 5.08 19.37 -44.50
C VAL A 23 5.50 20.48 -45.47
N PRO A 24 4.59 21.02 -46.30
CA PRO A 24 4.88 22.13 -47.19
C PRO A 24 5.43 23.36 -46.44
N ASN A 25 6.50 23.96 -46.98
CA ASN A 25 7.19 25.13 -46.41
C ASN A 25 7.88 24.89 -45.05
N ALA A 26 8.04 23.64 -44.63
CA ALA A 26 8.81 23.32 -43.45
C ALA A 26 10.33 23.30 -43.76
N VAL A 27 11.12 23.92 -42.89
CA VAL A 27 12.57 24.09 -43.05
C VAL A 27 13.39 23.10 -42.22
N HIS A 28 12.80 22.62 -41.12
CA HIS A 28 13.42 21.67 -40.20
C HIS A 28 12.42 20.64 -39.76
N ALA A 29 12.89 19.43 -39.48
CA ALA A 29 12.09 18.40 -38.86
C ALA A 29 12.89 17.59 -37.84
N ALA A 30 12.21 17.09 -36.82
CA ALA A 30 12.76 16.25 -35.80
C ALA A 30 11.75 15.18 -35.39
N PHE A 31 12.26 14.10 -34.82
CA PHE A 31 11.47 13.05 -34.19
C PHE A 31 11.83 12.93 -32.73
N LEU A 32 10.81 12.82 -31.87
CA LEU A 32 10.99 12.51 -30.46
C LEU A 32 9.88 11.59 -29.96
N HIS A 33 10.24 10.68 -29.05
CA HIS A 33 9.29 9.82 -28.37
C HIS A 33 9.11 10.28 -26.91
N THR A 34 7.96 10.88 -26.60
CA THR A 34 7.66 11.49 -25.28
C THR A 34 6.57 10.71 -24.53
N GLY A 35 6.61 9.39 -24.68
CA GLY A 35 5.52 8.46 -24.30
C GLY A 35 4.64 8.06 -25.49
N SER A 36 4.67 8.86 -26.57
CA SER A 36 4.16 8.47 -27.89
C SER A 36 5.06 9.05 -28.99
N PRO A 37 5.04 8.51 -30.23
CA PRO A 37 5.90 8.97 -31.32
C PRO A 37 5.43 10.32 -31.88
N HIS A 38 6.32 11.30 -31.93
CA HIS A 38 6.05 12.63 -32.48
C HIS A 38 7.05 13.01 -33.58
N HIS A 39 6.53 13.30 -34.76
CA HIS A 39 7.24 14.08 -35.78
C HIS A 39 6.94 15.57 -35.55
N VAL A 40 7.97 16.40 -35.56
CA VAL A 40 7.87 17.84 -35.32
C VAL A 40 8.52 18.55 -36.50
N GLU A 41 7.81 19.48 -37.14
CA GLU A 41 8.31 20.26 -38.27
C GLU A 41 8.18 21.75 -38.02
N TRP A 42 9.12 22.56 -38.52
CA TRP A 42 9.12 24.02 -38.34
C TRP A 42 8.82 24.74 -39.64
N VAL A 43 7.83 25.62 -39.64
CA VAL A 43 7.51 26.57 -40.72
C VAL A 43 7.96 27.99 -40.32
N ASP A 44 8.07 28.88 -41.32
CA ASP A 44 8.74 30.18 -41.17
C ASP A 44 8.03 31.18 -40.24
N SER A 45 6.70 31.11 -40.10
CA SER A 45 5.92 32.06 -39.29
C SER A 45 4.61 31.47 -38.77
N ALA A 46 4.04 32.08 -37.72
CA ALA A 46 2.73 31.65 -37.23
C ALA A 46 1.63 31.89 -38.28
N SER A 47 1.76 32.90 -39.15
CA SER A 47 0.82 33.13 -40.25
C SER A 47 0.81 32.00 -41.28
N VAL A 48 1.97 31.40 -41.60
CA VAL A 48 2.06 30.20 -42.45
C VAL A 48 1.44 29.01 -41.73
N LEU A 49 1.73 28.85 -40.44
CA LEU A 49 1.16 27.79 -39.62
C LEU A 49 -0.38 27.88 -39.54
N ASP A 50 -0.95 29.07 -39.40
CA ASP A 50 -2.39 29.29 -39.30
C ASP A 50 -3.11 29.06 -40.63
N GLY A 51 -2.48 29.43 -41.75
CA GLY A 51 -2.99 29.20 -43.10
C GLY A 51 -2.88 27.75 -43.58
N LEU A 52 -2.17 26.87 -42.84
CA LEU A 52 -1.94 25.49 -43.23
C LEU A 52 -3.21 24.64 -43.09
N ASP A 53 -3.57 23.91 -44.16
CA ASP A 53 -4.50 22.78 -44.05
C ASP A 53 -3.75 21.59 -43.42
N LEU A 54 -3.72 21.58 -42.09
CA LEU A 54 -2.97 20.59 -41.31
C LEU A 54 -3.47 19.16 -41.57
N ALA A 55 -4.77 18.97 -41.81
CA ALA A 55 -5.35 17.66 -42.01
C ALA A 55 -4.79 16.98 -43.27
N GLN A 56 -4.51 17.74 -44.32
CA GLN A 56 -3.86 17.24 -45.52
C GLN A 56 -2.33 17.22 -45.39
N ALA A 57 -1.75 18.31 -44.88
CA ALA A 57 -0.31 18.49 -44.80
C ALA A 57 0.38 17.47 -43.89
N ALA A 58 -0.30 16.96 -42.87
CA ALA A 58 0.26 15.99 -41.93
C ALA A 58 0.31 14.55 -42.47
N LEU A 59 -0.51 14.20 -43.49
CA LEU A 59 -0.65 12.80 -43.94
C LEU A 59 0.67 12.14 -44.38
N PRO A 60 1.56 12.81 -45.14
CA PRO A 60 2.84 12.21 -45.53
C PRO A 60 3.71 11.83 -44.32
N ALA A 61 3.80 12.69 -43.31
CA ALA A 61 4.53 12.40 -42.07
C ALA A 61 3.80 11.36 -41.19
N ARG A 62 2.47 11.45 -41.07
CA ARG A 62 1.62 10.55 -40.30
C ARG A 62 1.76 9.09 -40.71
N HIS A 63 1.94 8.85 -42.02
CA HIS A 63 2.05 7.53 -42.65
C HIS A 63 3.45 7.21 -43.19
N HIS A 64 4.46 7.99 -42.84
CA HIS A 64 5.82 7.75 -43.30
C HIS A 64 6.34 6.38 -42.81
N SER A 65 7.06 5.65 -43.67
CA SER A 65 7.52 4.29 -43.41
C SER A 65 8.42 4.17 -42.17
N ASP A 66 9.18 5.23 -41.86
CA ASP A 66 9.98 5.37 -40.63
C ASP A 66 9.20 5.16 -39.32
N TYR A 67 7.87 5.27 -39.36
CA TYR A 67 7.01 5.17 -38.19
C TYR A 67 6.12 3.93 -38.20
N ASN A 68 6.33 3.00 -39.14
CA ASN A 68 5.55 1.77 -39.21
C ASN A 68 5.73 0.87 -37.98
N PRO A 69 4.71 0.07 -37.61
CA PRO A 69 3.37 0.03 -38.22
C PRO A 69 2.41 1.08 -37.64
N GLY A 70 2.77 1.75 -36.54
CA GLY A 70 1.85 2.59 -35.77
C GLY A 70 1.69 4.02 -36.28
N GLY A 71 2.59 4.49 -37.14
CA GLY A 71 2.76 5.89 -37.53
C GLY A 71 3.04 6.82 -36.34
N CYS A 72 2.92 8.13 -36.54
CA CYS A 72 3.26 9.14 -35.53
C CYS A 72 2.22 10.26 -35.41
N ASN A 73 2.25 10.97 -34.28
CA ASN A 73 1.64 12.30 -34.18
C ASN A 73 2.48 13.30 -34.98
N VAL A 74 1.84 14.23 -35.67
CA VAL A 74 2.53 15.25 -36.47
C VAL A 74 2.28 16.62 -35.86
N ASN A 75 3.35 17.29 -35.46
CA ASN A 75 3.31 18.62 -34.89
C ASN A 75 3.97 19.58 -35.86
N VAL A 76 3.26 20.65 -36.23
CA VAL A 76 3.83 21.72 -37.03
C VAL A 76 3.98 22.94 -36.13
N VAL A 77 5.17 23.51 -36.13
CA VAL A 77 5.62 24.53 -35.20
C VAL A 77 6.04 25.77 -35.98
N ALA A 78 5.71 26.94 -35.47
CA ALA A 78 6.31 28.20 -35.90
C ALA A 78 6.93 28.87 -34.70
N LYS A 79 8.07 29.53 -34.88
CA LYS A 79 8.76 30.22 -33.80
C LYS A 79 8.65 31.73 -33.96
N GLU A 80 8.15 32.40 -32.94
CA GLU A 80 8.08 33.87 -32.88
C GLU A 80 8.77 34.35 -31.60
N GLY A 81 9.99 34.88 -31.76
CA GLY A 81 10.84 35.27 -30.64
C GLY A 81 11.17 34.07 -29.74
N LYS A 82 10.68 34.10 -28.49
CA LYS A 82 10.87 33.03 -27.49
C LYS A 82 9.68 32.06 -27.40
N HIS A 83 8.64 32.28 -28.18
CA HIS A 83 7.41 31.49 -28.14
C HIS A 83 7.37 30.52 -29.33
N LEU A 84 6.85 29.33 -29.08
CA LEU A 84 6.53 28.36 -30.12
C LEU A 84 5.01 28.35 -30.31
N HIS A 85 4.55 28.50 -31.54
CA HIS A 85 3.17 28.24 -31.93
C HIS A 85 3.11 26.81 -32.46
N ILE A 86 2.13 26.02 -32.02
CA ILE A 86 2.03 24.60 -32.40
C ILE A 86 0.61 24.25 -32.84
N ARG A 87 0.53 23.47 -33.92
CA ARG A 87 -0.69 22.75 -34.30
C ARG A 87 -0.36 21.26 -34.41
N THR A 88 -1.26 20.41 -33.92
CA THR A 88 -1.00 18.96 -33.82
C THR A 88 -2.08 18.16 -34.54
N PHE A 89 -1.65 17.30 -35.44
CA PHE A 89 -2.46 16.21 -35.99
C PHE A 89 -2.19 14.95 -35.18
N GLU A 90 -3.22 14.46 -34.48
CA GLU A 90 -3.06 13.43 -33.47
C GLU A 90 -3.45 12.05 -33.99
N ARG A 91 -2.52 11.11 -33.88
CA ARG A 91 -2.72 9.69 -34.17
C ARG A 91 -3.82 9.12 -33.27
N GLY A 92 -4.75 8.38 -33.86
CA GLY A 92 -5.90 7.77 -33.16
C GLY A 92 -7.13 8.67 -33.08
N VAL A 93 -6.95 10.00 -33.16
CA VAL A 93 -8.03 10.94 -33.49
C VAL A 93 -8.13 11.14 -35.00
N GLU A 94 -7.00 11.05 -35.71
CA GLU A 94 -6.83 11.26 -37.15
C GLU A 94 -7.37 12.63 -37.60
N ALA A 95 -7.20 13.62 -36.73
CA ALA A 95 -7.57 15.01 -36.98
C ALA A 95 -6.70 15.96 -36.16
N GLU A 96 -6.84 17.25 -36.43
CA GLU A 96 -6.25 18.30 -35.60
C GLU A 96 -6.94 18.36 -34.23
N THR A 97 -6.16 18.27 -33.16
CA THR A 97 -6.64 18.47 -31.78
C THR A 97 -6.29 19.87 -31.29
N LEU A 98 -7.05 20.37 -30.30
CA LEU A 98 -6.83 21.72 -29.76
C LEU A 98 -5.46 21.82 -29.05
N SER A 99 -5.02 20.75 -28.39
CA SER A 99 -3.72 20.67 -27.75
C SER A 99 -3.36 19.22 -27.48
N CYS A 100 -2.08 18.88 -27.67
CA CYS A 100 -1.52 17.57 -27.34
C CYS A 100 -0.31 17.77 -26.41
N GLY A 101 -0.42 17.31 -25.16
CA GLY A 101 0.62 17.55 -24.15
C GLY A 101 1.97 16.92 -24.49
N THR A 102 1.98 15.66 -24.94
CA THR A 102 3.22 14.96 -25.33
C THR A 102 3.85 15.56 -26.59
N GLY A 103 3.03 16.11 -27.51
CA GLY A 103 3.48 16.81 -28.71
C GLY A 103 4.10 18.18 -28.41
N VAL A 104 3.52 18.91 -27.47
CA VAL A 104 4.08 20.17 -26.93
C VAL A 104 5.44 19.95 -26.29
N VAL A 105 5.59 18.89 -25.49
CA VAL A 105 6.89 18.50 -24.91
C VAL A 105 7.88 18.14 -26.02
N ALA A 106 7.46 17.35 -27.03
CA ALA A 106 8.32 16.99 -28.13
C ALA A 106 8.85 18.21 -28.90
N ALA A 107 7.97 19.17 -29.21
CA ALA A 107 8.35 20.40 -29.89
C ALA A 107 9.29 21.28 -29.06
N ALA A 108 9.01 21.44 -27.76
CA ALA A 108 9.83 22.22 -26.86
C ALA A 108 11.25 21.64 -26.72
N LEU A 109 11.36 20.33 -26.47
CA LEU A 109 12.66 19.67 -26.31
C LEU A 109 13.46 19.67 -27.62
N ALA A 110 12.80 19.50 -28.76
CA ALA A 110 13.46 19.57 -30.05
C ALA A 110 13.95 20.99 -30.39
N ASP A 111 13.19 22.03 -30.02
CA ASP A 111 13.66 23.42 -30.15
C ASP A 111 14.81 23.75 -29.18
N MET A 112 14.74 23.27 -27.93
CA MET A 112 15.85 23.39 -26.96
C MET A 112 17.12 22.71 -27.48
N ALA A 113 17.01 21.51 -28.03
CA ALA A 113 18.16 20.80 -28.58
C ALA A 113 18.80 21.51 -29.78
N ARG A 114 18.02 22.30 -30.53
CA ARG A 114 18.48 23.05 -31.70
C ARG A 114 19.15 24.37 -31.34
N GLU A 115 18.66 25.06 -30.31
CA GLU A 115 19.10 26.43 -30.01
C GLU A 115 19.92 26.58 -28.72
N ASP A 116 19.78 25.67 -27.75
CA ASP A 116 20.47 25.76 -26.48
C ASP A 116 21.74 24.89 -26.48
N ALA A 117 22.89 25.52 -26.70
CA ALA A 117 24.17 24.83 -26.71
C ALA A 117 24.61 24.35 -25.30
N SER A 118 24.21 25.04 -24.24
CA SER A 118 24.65 24.75 -22.87
C SER A 118 23.77 23.70 -22.17
N ALA A 119 24.42 22.84 -21.37
CA ALA A 119 23.75 22.05 -20.36
C ALA A 119 23.13 22.97 -19.29
N GLY A 120 22.05 22.50 -18.65
CA GLY A 120 21.34 23.24 -17.61
C GLY A 120 19.83 23.30 -17.83
N ARG A 121 19.16 24.08 -16.98
CA ARG A 121 17.70 24.20 -16.98
C ARG A 121 17.24 25.20 -18.04
N HIS A 122 16.33 24.77 -18.89
CA HIS A 122 15.74 25.53 -19.99
C HIS A 122 14.23 25.50 -19.92
N ALA A 123 13.59 26.52 -20.51
CA ALA A 123 12.14 26.61 -20.59
C ALA A 123 11.71 27.05 -21.99
N ARG A 124 10.52 26.61 -22.41
CA ARG A 124 9.83 27.06 -23.62
C ARG A 124 8.36 27.29 -23.34
N HIS A 125 7.84 28.43 -23.79
CA HIS A 125 6.42 28.69 -23.81
C HIS A 125 5.84 28.28 -25.16
N VAL A 126 4.79 27.46 -25.13
CA VAL A 126 4.18 26.89 -26.32
C VAL A 126 2.70 27.27 -26.39
N MET A 127 2.31 27.91 -27.47
CA MET A 127 0.96 28.38 -27.77
C MET A 127 0.26 27.35 -28.65
N ALA A 128 -0.58 26.52 -28.05
CA ALA A 128 -1.49 25.63 -28.77
C ALA A 128 -2.87 26.30 -28.90
N ARG A 129 -3.72 25.80 -29.80
CA ARG A 129 -5.10 26.31 -29.97
C ARG A 129 -5.95 26.20 -28.69
N GLY A 130 -5.69 25.18 -27.89
CA GLY A 130 -6.35 24.91 -26.61
C GLY A 130 -5.83 25.76 -25.44
N GLY A 131 -4.77 26.54 -25.64
CA GLY A 131 -4.20 27.43 -24.63
C GLY A 131 -2.68 27.39 -24.55
N GLN A 132 -2.14 28.26 -23.68
CA GLN A 132 -0.72 28.35 -23.42
C GLN A 132 -0.24 27.25 -22.48
N LEU A 133 0.89 26.66 -22.83
CA LEU A 133 1.61 25.66 -22.05
C LEU A 133 3.06 26.11 -21.85
N GLU A 134 3.70 25.57 -20.84
CA GLU A 134 5.12 25.79 -20.58
C GLU A 134 5.82 24.48 -20.32
N VAL A 135 6.95 24.28 -20.98
CA VAL A 135 7.80 23.11 -20.81
C VAL A 135 9.11 23.55 -20.18
N GLU A 136 9.45 22.95 -19.06
CA GLU A 136 10.76 23.08 -18.44
C GLU A 136 11.52 21.75 -18.53
N ALA A 137 12.82 21.80 -18.77
CA ALA A 137 13.66 20.61 -18.77
C ALA A 137 15.11 20.95 -18.44
N THR A 138 15.83 20.00 -17.86
CA THR A 138 17.27 20.08 -17.63
C THR A 138 18.00 19.33 -18.74
N ARG A 139 18.67 20.07 -19.63
CA ARG A 139 19.51 19.50 -20.70
C ARG A 139 20.83 19.02 -20.12
N GLN A 140 21.16 17.76 -20.38
CA GLN A 140 22.44 17.14 -19.98
C GLN A 140 23.53 17.44 -21.01
N ALA A 141 24.79 17.20 -20.63
CA ALA A 141 25.94 17.45 -21.53
C ALA A 141 25.90 16.56 -22.79
N GLU A 142 25.31 15.37 -22.67
CA GLU A 142 25.14 14.37 -23.72
C GLU A 142 23.94 14.68 -24.64
N GLY A 143 23.18 15.74 -24.35
CA GLY A 143 22.03 16.18 -25.15
C GLY A 143 20.69 15.53 -24.80
N THR A 144 20.65 14.63 -23.81
CA THR A 144 19.41 14.12 -23.21
C THR A 144 18.77 15.15 -22.30
N PHE A 145 17.50 14.92 -21.93
CA PHE A 145 16.75 15.80 -21.04
C PHE A 145 16.31 15.03 -19.79
N GLN A 146 16.42 15.67 -18.64
CA GLN A 146 15.90 15.20 -17.35
C GLN A 146 14.99 16.27 -16.75
N ASP A 147 14.25 15.93 -15.71
CA ASP A 147 13.31 16.84 -15.04
C ASP A 147 12.39 17.54 -16.04
N VAL A 148 11.80 16.78 -16.97
CA VAL A 148 10.90 17.35 -17.97
C VAL A 148 9.54 17.56 -17.34
N TRP A 149 9.10 18.81 -17.29
CA TRP A 149 7.82 19.23 -16.74
C TRP A 149 6.99 19.96 -17.78
N LEU A 150 5.71 19.60 -17.87
CA LEU A 150 4.70 20.32 -18.64
C LEU A 150 3.74 21.00 -17.67
N PHE A 151 3.58 22.31 -17.82
CA PHE A 151 2.66 23.14 -17.04
C PHE A 151 1.56 23.71 -17.93
N GLY A 152 0.33 23.74 -17.42
CA GLY A 152 -0.83 24.20 -18.17
C GLY A 152 -2.08 24.31 -17.30
N ALA A 153 -3.09 25.04 -17.78
CA ALA A 153 -4.37 25.12 -17.07
C ALA A 153 -5.15 23.80 -17.23
N ALA A 154 -5.68 23.27 -16.13
CA ALA A 154 -6.61 22.14 -16.12
C ALA A 154 -7.87 22.51 -15.34
N ARG A 155 -9.05 22.45 -15.99
CA ARG A 155 -10.32 22.75 -15.35
C ARG A 155 -11.24 21.54 -15.38
N ARG A 156 -11.73 21.14 -14.21
CA ARG A 156 -12.79 20.13 -14.11
C ARG A 156 -14.09 20.70 -14.69
N VAL A 157 -14.57 20.15 -15.81
CA VAL A 157 -15.80 20.61 -16.50
C VAL A 157 -17.06 20.06 -15.81
N PHE A 158 -17.09 18.77 -15.50
CA PHE A 158 -18.18 18.15 -14.76
C PHE A 158 -17.67 16.99 -13.90
N ARG A 159 -18.51 16.56 -12.95
CA ARG A 159 -18.40 15.30 -12.22
C ARG A 159 -19.79 14.68 -12.24
N GLY A 160 -19.92 13.43 -12.65
CA GLY A 160 -21.21 12.76 -12.73
C GLY A 160 -21.08 11.26 -12.64
N THR A 161 -22.20 10.62 -12.35
CA THR A 161 -22.39 9.17 -12.36
C THR A 161 -23.24 8.85 -13.58
N TRP A 162 -22.76 7.99 -14.48
CA TRP A 162 -23.51 7.58 -15.67
C TRP A 162 -24.58 6.55 -15.29
N ALA A 163 -25.67 7.01 -14.67
CA ALA A 163 -26.76 6.17 -14.16
C ALA A 163 -27.43 5.32 -15.25
N TRP A 164 -27.54 5.85 -16.48
CA TRP A 164 -28.10 5.12 -17.62
C TRP A 164 -27.17 4.05 -18.19
N ALA A 165 -25.84 4.25 -18.12
CA ALA A 165 -24.89 3.20 -18.48
C ALA A 165 -24.95 2.05 -17.47
N LEU A 166 -25.12 2.35 -16.18
CA LEU A 166 -25.35 1.35 -15.14
C LEU A 166 -26.67 0.60 -15.31
N ALA A 167 -27.75 1.29 -15.72
CA ALA A 167 -29.04 0.66 -16.00
C ALA A 167 -29.02 -0.19 -17.28
N PHE A 168 -28.31 0.25 -18.33
CA PHE A 168 -28.15 -0.52 -19.57
C PHE A 168 -27.18 -1.70 -19.38
N LEU A 169 -26.12 -1.53 -18.59
CA LEU A 169 -25.27 -2.62 -18.12
C LEU A 169 -26.01 -3.56 -17.19
N ALA A 170 -27.00 -3.10 -16.41
CA ALA A 170 -27.85 -3.96 -15.59
C ALA A 170 -28.87 -4.76 -16.41
N LEU A 171 -29.30 -4.23 -17.56
CA LEU A 171 -30.16 -4.92 -18.53
C LEU A 171 -29.40 -5.93 -19.41
N TRP A 172 -28.07 -5.78 -19.51
CA TRP A 172 -27.15 -6.69 -20.22
C TRP A 172 -26.25 -7.50 -19.28
N SER A 173 -26.31 -7.24 -17.97
CA SER A 173 -25.82 -8.16 -16.96
C SER A 173 -26.86 -9.27 -16.88
N HIS A 174 -26.74 -10.23 -17.80
CA HIS A 174 -26.85 -11.60 -17.33
C HIS A 174 -26.00 -11.74 -16.06
N PRO A 175 -26.41 -12.57 -15.08
CA PRO A 175 -25.48 -12.97 -14.03
C PRO A 175 -24.24 -13.51 -14.74
N ALA A 176 -23.21 -12.68 -14.86
CA ALA A 176 -21.97 -13.08 -15.46
C ALA A 176 -21.37 -14.05 -14.46
N MET A 177 -21.18 -15.29 -14.91
CA MET A 177 -20.82 -16.48 -14.13
C MET A 177 -22.01 -17.26 -13.54
N ALA A 178 -22.98 -17.60 -14.39
CA ALA A 178 -23.74 -18.84 -14.20
C ALA A 178 -23.25 -19.89 -15.20
N GLY A 179 -22.05 -20.44 -14.96
CA GLY A 179 -21.73 -21.84 -15.24
C GLY A 179 -21.12 -22.23 -16.59
N ASP A 180 -20.16 -21.49 -17.15
CA ASP A 180 -19.47 -21.91 -18.38
C ASP A 180 -17.97 -21.47 -18.45
N LEU A 181 -17.35 -20.96 -17.37
CA LEU A 181 -15.94 -20.52 -17.44
C LEU A 181 -15.05 -21.68 -17.86
N ALA A 182 -15.15 -22.79 -17.16
CA ALA A 182 -14.33 -23.98 -17.39
C ALA A 182 -14.59 -24.62 -18.76
N ASP A 183 -15.84 -24.58 -19.23
CA ASP A 183 -16.23 -25.14 -20.53
C ASP A 183 -15.78 -24.30 -21.73
N GLN A 184 -15.41 -23.03 -21.50
CA GLN A 184 -14.86 -22.15 -22.53
C GLN A 184 -13.34 -22.24 -22.69
N LEU A 185 -12.63 -22.90 -21.76
CA LEU A 185 -11.17 -22.98 -21.79
C LEU A 185 -10.69 -23.93 -22.88
N THR A 186 -9.63 -23.53 -23.57
CA THR A 186 -8.91 -24.38 -24.52
C THR A 186 -7.68 -25.00 -23.86
N GLU A 187 -6.99 -25.90 -24.58
CA GLU A 187 -5.75 -26.50 -24.09
C GLU A 187 -4.62 -25.47 -23.88
N SER A 188 -4.78 -24.25 -24.40
CA SER A 188 -3.83 -23.14 -24.21
C SER A 188 -4.05 -22.37 -22.90
N ALA A 189 -5.11 -22.68 -22.16
CA ALA A 189 -5.43 -22.05 -20.89
C ALA A 189 -4.36 -22.36 -19.82
N ARG A 190 -4.11 -21.39 -18.95
CA ARG A 190 -3.18 -21.52 -17.83
C ARG A 190 -3.74 -20.87 -16.57
N VAL A 191 -3.38 -21.44 -15.43
CA VAL A 191 -3.61 -20.87 -14.10
C VAL A 191 -2.29 -20.37 -13.55
N SER A 192 -2.30 -19.20 -12.92
CA SER A 192 -1.12 -18.65 -12.25
C SER A 192 -1.49 -18.02 -10.90
N VAL A 193 -0.52 -17.96 -9.99
CA VAL A 193 -0.62 -17.19 -8.76
C VAL A 193 0.11 -15.87 -8.95
N LEU A 194 -0.61 -14.78 -8.70
CA LEU A 194 -0.09 -13.42 -8.75
C LEU A 194 0.31 -12.97 -7.35
N THR A 195 1.49 -12.39 -7.18
CA THR A 195 1.94 -11.85 -5.89
C THR A 195 2.38 -10.40 -6.07
N ALA A 196 1.69 -9.48 -5.41
CA ALA A 196 2.01 -8.07 -5.38
C ALA A 196 2.81 -7.73 -4.12
N SER A 197 3.91 -6.99 -4.28
CA SER A 197 4.82 -6.63 -3.18
C SER A 197 4.10 -5.81 -2.10
N PRO A 198 4.68 -5.69 -0.89
CA PRO A 198 4.19 -4.76 0.13
C PRO A 198 4.01 -3.32 -0.36
N GLY A 199 3.10 -2.58 0.29
CA GLY A 199 2.77 -1.19 -0.02
C GLY A 199 2.98 -0.24 1.16
N ALA A 200 2.84 1.06 0.89
CA ALA A 200 3.09 2.13 1.86
C ALA A 200 2.05 2.25 2.98
N ASP A 201 0.79 1.92 2.66
CA ASP A 201 -0.32 1.98 3.60
C ASP A 201 -0.37 0.73 4.48
N LEU A 202 -0.86 0.88 5.72
CA LEU A 202 -0.93 -0.21 6.70
C LEU A 202 -1.71 -1.45 6.18
N TYR A 203 -2.81 -1.23 5.46
CA TYR A 203 -3.62 -2.31 4.89
C TYR A 203 -2.94 -3.03 3.72
N ALA A 204 -1.89 -2.44 3.13
CA ALA A 204 -1.11 -3.00 2.04
C ALA A 204 0.29 -3.45 2.50
N ALA A 205 0.62 -3.29 3.78
CA ALA A 205 1.97 -3.45 4.32
C ALA A 205 2.52 -4.88 4.22
N PHE A 206 1.66 -5.87 3.95
CA PHE A 206 2.03 -7.29 3.90
C PHE A 206 2.03 -7.87 2.48
N GLY A 207 1.69 -7.08 1.47
CA GLY A 207 1.55 -7.56 0.09
C GLY A 207 0.11 -7.98 -0.25
N HIS A 208 -0.06 -8.65 -1.37
CA HIS A 208 -1.34 -9.24 -1.77
C HIS A 208 -1.13 -10.40 -2.74
N THR A 209 -2.03 -11.37 -2.77
CA THR A 209 -2.01 -12.44 -3.78
C THR A 209 -3.39 -12.75 -4.34
N ALA A 210 -3.42 -13.29 -5.56
CA ALA A 210 -4.64 -13.66 -6.26
C ALA A 210 -4.36 -14.78 -7.27
N ILE A 211 -5.40 -15.52 -7.67
CA ILE A 211 -5.30 -16.57 -8.69
C ILE A 211 -5.75 -15.99 -10.03
N ARG A 212 -5.00 -16.22 -11.10
CA ARG A 212 -5.33 -15.77 -12.45
C ARG A 212 -5.63 -16.97 -13.34
N VAL A 213 -6.68 -16.87 -14.14
CA VAL A 213 -7.01 -17.80 -15.23
C VAL A 213 -6.88 -17.02 -16.53
N PHE A 214 -6.00 -17.50 -17.42
CA PHE A 214 -5.69 -16.85 -18.68
C PHE A 214 -5.79 -17.85 -19.83
N ASP A 215 -6.50 -17.46 -20.88
CA ASP A 215 -6.57 -18.20 -22.14
C ASP A 215 -6.45 -17.22 -23.32
N PRO A 216 -5.36 -17.30 -24.11
CA PRO A 216 -5.13 -16.40 -25.23
C PRO A 216 -6.06 -16.63 -26.43
N GLU A 217 -6.55 -17.86 -26.64
CA GLU A 217 -7.35 -18.22 -27.81
C GLU A 217 -8.76 -17.65 -27.72
N VAL A 218 -9.37 -17.71 -26.53
CA VAL A 218 -10.69 -17.10 -26.28
C VAL A 218 -10.61 -15.69 -25.69
N ARG A 219 -9.40 -15.14 -25.53
CA ARG A 219 -9.13 -13.80 -24.96
C ARG A 219 -9.70 -13.64 -23.55
N LEU A 220 -9.57 -14.69 -22.74
CA LEU A 220 -9.99 -14.74 -21.35
C LEU A 220 -8.81 -14.38 -20.44
N ASP A 221 -9.04 -13.50 -19.47
CA ASP A 221 -8.00 -13.03 -18.57
C ASP A 221 -8.62 -12.51 -17.27
N TYR A 222 -8.94 -13.44 -16.37
CA TYR A 222 -9.63 -13.18 -15.12
C TYR A 222 -8.72 -13.39 -13.92
N VAL A 223 -8.92 -12.58 -12.88
CA VAL A 223 -8.25 -12.67 -11.59
C VAL A 223 -9.31 -12.88 -10.51
N PHE A 224 -9.09 -13.92 -9.72
CA PHE A 224 -9.85 -14.35 -8.56
C PHE A 224 -9.15 -13.83 -7.30
N ASN A 225 -9.72 -12.78 -6.72
CA ASN A 225 -9.12 -11.94 -5.69
C ASN A 225 -9.80 -12.13 -4.33
N TYR A 226 -9.17 -12.91 -3.44
CA TYR A 226 -9.58 -13.14 -2.06
C TYR A 226 -9.18 -11.99 -1.10
N GLY A 227 -9.25 -10.74 -1.56
CA GLY A 227 -8.86 -9.55 -0.80
C GLY A 227 -9.92 -8.47 -0.68
N THR A 228 -11.16 -8.75 -1.09
CA THR A 228 -12.17 -7.70 -1.25
C THR A 228 -13.05 -7.59 -0.01
N PHE A 229 -13.05 -6.43 0.65
CA PHE A 229 -13.94 -6.14 1.77
C PHE A 229 -15.41 -6.13 1.34
N VAL A 230 -16.27 -6.72 2.16
CA VAL A 230 -17.72 -6.53 2.04
C VAL A 230 -18.14 -5.33 2.89
N VAL A 231 -18.63 -4.26 2.26
CA VAL A 231 -19.16 -3.09 2.97
C VAL A 231 -20.67 -3.03 2.77
N ASP A 232 -21.42 -3.35 3.82
CA ASP A 232 -22.89 -3.43 3.83
C ASP A 232 -23.51 -2.82 5.11
N GLU A 233 -24.83 -2.95 5.25
CA GLU A 233 -25.54 -2.62 6.48
C GLU A 233 -25.05 -3.50 7.64
N GLY A 234 -24.48 -2.86 8.66
CA GLY A 234 -23.93 -3.55 9.83
C GLY A 234 -22.42 -3.81 9.77
N PHE A 235 -21.74 -3.48 8.67
CA PHE A 235 -20.27 -3.57 8.55
C PHE A 235 -19.54 -3.00 9.77
N TYR A 236 -19.83 -1.76 10.18
CA TYR A 236 -19.15 -1.12 11.32
C TYR A 236 -19.38 -1.84 12.65
N VAL A 237 -20.57 -2.43 12.85
CA VAL A 237 -20.87 -3.20 14.06
C VAL A 237 -20.07 -4.51 14.07
N ARG A 238 -19.95 -5.17 12.92
CA ARG A 238 -19.14 -6.39 12.76
C ARG A 238 -17.65 -6.09 12.92
N PHE A 239 -17.16 -5.00 12.31
CA PHE A 239 -15.79 -4.50 12.46
C PHE A 239 -15.41 -4.28 13.93
N VAL A 240 -16.22 -3.54 14.70
CA VAL A 240 -15.95 -3.32 16.14
C VAL A 240 -16.00 -4.63 16.94
N LYS A 241 -16.80 -5.60 16.50
CA LYS A 241 -16.86 -6.94 17.09
C LYS A 241 -15.74 -7.88 16.62
N GLY A 242 -14.85 -7.46 15.72
CA GLY A 242 -13.79 -8.32 15.18
C GLY A 242 -14.27 -9.34 14.15
N ARG A 243 -15.46 -9.15 13.57
CA ARG A 243 -15.99 -9.98 12.49
C ARG A 243 -15.81 -9.24 11.18
N MET A 244 -14.92 -9.73 10.32
CA MET A 244 -14.66 -9.13 9.02
C MET A 244 -15.04 -10.13 7.94
N ASP A 245 -16.02 -9.78 7.13
CA ASP A 245 -16.42 -10.59 5.99
C ASP A 245 -15.67 -10.10 4.75
N TYR A 246 -14.95 -11.02 4.11
CA TYR A 246 -14.34 -10.79 2.82
C TYR A 246 -15.09 -11.56 1.76
N ARG A 247 -14.93 -11.11 0.51
CA ARG A 247 -15.52 -11.76 -0.65
C ARG A 247 -14.47 -11.99 -1.72
N LEU A 248 -14.55 -13.16 -2.35
CA LEU A 248 -13.89 -13.43 -3.60
C LEU A 248 -14.40 -12.46 -4.68
N GLY A 249 -13.54 -11.55 -5.13
CA GLY A 249 -13.82 -10.67 -6.25
C GLY A 249 -13.28 -11.27 -7.55
N VAL A 250 -14.08 -11.22 -8.62
CA VAL A 250 -13.61 -11.55 -9.98
C VAL A 250 -13.42 -10.27 -10.77
N GLU A 251 -12.20 -10.05 -11.27
CA GLU A 251 -11.88 -8.88 -12.07
C GLU A 251 -11.00 -9.21 -13.28
N ARG A 252 -10.88 -8.27 -14.22
CA ARG A 252 -9.96 -8.42 -15.37
C ARG A 252 -8.52 -8.19 -14.92
N TYR A 253 -7.58 -9.00 -15.39
CA TYR A 253 -6.16 -8.87 -15.06
C TYR A 253 -5.62 -7.45 -15.29
N GLY A 254 -5.97 -6.81 -16.41
CA GLY A 254 -5.53 -5.45 -16.69
C GLY A 254 -5.96 -4.42 -15.63
N ARG A 255 -7.09 -4.62 -14.94
CA ARG A 255 -7.53 -3.76 -13.83
C ARG A 255 -6.70 -4.03 -12.58
N PHE A 256 -6.52 -5.30 -12.23
CA PHE A 256 -5.70 -5.75 -11.11
C PHE A 256 -4.26 -5.21 -11.26
N GLN A 257 -3.64 -5.46 -12.40
CA GLN A 257 -2.29 -5.00 -12.75
C GLN A 257 -2.14 -3.48 -12.61
N ASN A 258 -3.08 -2.72 -13.18
CA ASN A 258 -3.01 -1.26 -13.17
C ASN A 258 -3.06 -0.66 -11.75
N LEU A 259 -3.78 -1.31 -10.83
CA LEU A 259 -3.86 -0.88 -9.43
C LEU A 259 -2.48 -0.90 -8.77
N TYR A 260 -1.76 -2.02 -8.85
CA TYR A 260 -0.44 -2.17 -8.22
C TYR A 260 0.64 -1.37 -8.94
N LEU A 261 0.57 -1.28 -10.27
CA LEU A 261 1.47 -0.46 -11.06
C LEU A 261 1.40 1.02 -10.66
N ARG A 262 0.19 1.57 -10.48
CA ARG A 262 0.01 2.97 -10.01
C ARG A 262 0.49 3.20 -8.58
N GLN A 263 0.54 2.15 -7.76
CA GLN A 263 1.06 2.21 -6.40
C GLN A 263 2.59 2.05 -6.34
N GLY A 264 3.26 1.79 -7.48
CA GLY A 264 4.71 1.52 -7.52
C GLY A 264 5.10 0.19 -6.90
N ARG A 265 4.14 -0.74 -6.72
CA ARG A 265 4.36 -2.06 -6.12
C ARG A 265 4.81 -3.05 -7.19
N ALA A 266 5.69 -4.00 -6.87
CA ALA A 266 6.03 -5.09 -7.79
C ALA A 266 4.83 -6.00 -8.03
N LEU A 267 4.82 -6.67 -9.17
CA LEU A 267 3.95 -7.80 -9.44
C LEU A 267 4.76 -8.97 -9.99
N HIS A 268 4.58 -10.12 -9.36
CA HIS A 268 5.16 -11.40 -9.75
C HIS A 268 4.05 -12.35 -10.20
N GLU A 269 4.38 -13.25 -11.13
CA GLU A 269 3.47 -14.29 -11.62
C GLU A 269 4.19 -15.65 -11.55
N GLN A 270 3.55 -16.63 -10.92
CA GLN A 270 3.98 -18.04 -10.91
C GLN A 270 2.94 -18.86 -11.65
N VAL A 271 3.25 -19.23 -12.90
CA VAL A 271 2.38 -20.08 -13.71
C VAL A 271 2.43 -21.50 -13.15
N LEU A 272 1.27 -22.10 -12.90
CA LEU A 272 1.16 -23.44 -12.37
C LEU A 272 1.37 -24.46 -13.50
N ASN A 273 2.17 -25.49 -13.22
CA ASN A 273 2.46 -26.61 -14.10
C ASN A 273 1.32 -27.63 -14.01
N LEU A 274 0.17 -27.28 -14.58
CA LEU A 274 -1.06 -28.07 -14.57
C LEU A 274 -1.33 -28.68 -15.94
N ALA A 275 -1.85 -29.91 -15.95
CA ALA A 275 -2.42 -30.49 -17.17
C ALA A 275 -3.73 -29.76 -17.55
N PRO A 276 -4.18 -29.80 -18.82
CA PRO A 276 -5.41 -29.13 -19.25
C PRO A 276 -6.64 -29.50 -18.41
N GLU A 277 -6.76 -30.76 -17.99
CA GLU A 277 -7.81 -31.24 -17.09
C GLU A 277 -7.74 -30.61 -15.69
N ASP A 278 -6.54 -30.38 -15.16
CA ASP A 278 -6.31 -29.76 -13.86
C ASP A 278 -6.54 -28.24 -13.91
N VAL A 279 -6.21 -27.59 -15.03
CA VAL A 279 -6.60 -26.20 -15.32
C VAL A 279 -8.11 -26.06 -15.32
N LYS A 280 -8.81 -27.02 -15.96
CA LYS A 280 -10.27 -27.04 -15.99
C LYS A 280 -10.86 -27.23 -14.58
N ALA A 281 -10.35 -28.18 -13.80
CA ALA A 281 -10.80 -28.42 -12.43
C ALA A 281 -10.63 -27.18 -11.53
N MET A 282 -9.49 -26.49 -11.63
CA MET A 282 -9.26 -25.21 -10.95
C MET A 282 -10.28 -24.15 -11.37
N ALA A 283 -10.56 -24.02 -12.67
CA ALA A 283 -11.53 -23.06 -13.18
C ALA A 283 -12.97 -23.38 -12.72
N GLU A 284 -13.37 -24.65 -12.69
CA GLU A 284 -14.67 -25.10 -12.18
C GLU A 284 -14.85 -24.72 -10.71
N TYR A 285 -13.83 -24.99 -9.88
CA TYR A 285 -13.85 -24.62 -8.47
C TYR A 285 -13.93 -23.11 -8.27
N LEU A 286 -13.10 -22.33 -8.98
CA LEU A 286 -13.08 -20.88 -8.87
C LEU A 286 -14.40 -20.24 -9.35
N GLU A 287 -15.03 -20.80 -10.39
CA GLU A 287 -16.34 -20.39 -10.86
C GLU A 287 -17.43 -20.70 -9.81
N TRP A 288 -17.43 -21.91 -9.24
CA TRP A 288 -18.33 -22.28 -8.15
C TRP A 288 -18.14 -21.37 -6.93
N ASN A 289 -16.89 -21.10 -6.54
CA ASN A 289 -16.60 -20.28 -5.38
C ASN A 289 -16.94 -18.80 -5.61
N ALA A 290 -16.90 -18.31 -6.85
CA ALA A 290 -17.31 -16.95 -7.19
C ALA A 290 -18.84 -16.73 -7.13
N GLN A 291 -19.64 -17.79 -6.97
CA GLN A 291 -21.09 -17.66 -6.81
C GLN A 291 -21.45 -16.89 -5.53
N PRO A 292 -22.53 -16.08 -5.52
CA PRO A 292 -22.90 -15.25 -4.38
C PRO A 292 -23.00 -15.99 -3.04
N GLU A 293 -23.43 -17.25 -3.08
CA GLU A 293 -23.61 -18.13 -1.92
C GLU A 293 -22.28 -18.64 -1.34
N ASN A 294 -21.22 -18.70 -2.15
CA ASN A 294 -19.94 -19.33 -1.78
C ASN A 294 -18.78 -18.32 -1.69
N ALA A 295 -18.95 -17.13 -2.27
CA ALA A 295 -17.86 -16.16 -2.41
C ALA A 295 -17.49 -15.44 -1.11
N THR A 296 -18.35 -15.47 -0.09
CA THR A 296 -18.14 -14.72 1.16
C THR A 296 -17.58 -15.63 2.25
N TYR A 297 -16.53 -15.18 2.94
CA TYR A 297 -15.90 -15.93 4.03
C TYR A 297 -15.49 -15.01 5.19
N ALA A 298 -15.36 -15.60 6.38
CA ALA A 298 -14.91 -14.89 7.57
C ALA A 298 -13.38 -14.73 7.50
N TYR A 299 -12.93 -13.49 7.37
CA TYR A 299 -11.52 -13.17 7.25
C TYR A 299 -10.80 -13.29 8.59
N ASP A 300 -9.71 -14.04 8.60
CA ASP A 300 -8.74 -14.12 9.68
C ASP A 300 -7.36 -13.81 9.11
N PHE A 301 -6.71 -12.77 9.65
CA PHE A 301 -5.45 -12.29 9.09
C PHE A 301 -4.33 -13.35 9.09
N PHE A 302 -4.29 -14.25 10.07
CA PHE A 302 -3.24 -15.26 10.20
C PHE A 302 -3.63 -16.60 9.58
N ARG A 303 -4.93 -16.91 9.49
CA ARG A 303 -5.40 -18.26 9.15
C ARG A 303 -6.26 -18.31 7.90
N ASP A 304 -7.01 -17.26 7.61
CA ASP A 304 -7.94 -17.23 6.47
C ASP A 304 -7.89 -15.89 5.73
N ASN A 305 -6.84 -15.72 4.93
CA ASN A 305 -6.55 -14.50 4.18
C ASN A 305 -6.25 -14.82 2.70
N CYS A 306 -5.95 -13.78 1.90
CA CYS A 306 -5.73 -13.96 0.46
C CYS A 306 -4.66 -15.00 0.11
N ALA A 307 -3.64 -15.18 0.95
CA ALA A 307 -2.54 -16.11 0.72
C ALA A 307 -2.87 -17.52 1.20
N THR A 308 -3.43 -17.67 2.41
CA THR A 308 -3.85 -19.01 2.86
C THR A 308 -4.99 -19.57 2.00
N LYS A 309 -5.84 -18.71 1.42
CA LYS A 309 -6.85 -19.12 0.44
C LYS A 309 -6.28 -19.79 -0.80
N VAL A 310 -5.07 -19.42 -1.26
CA VAL A 310 -4.44 -20.09 -2.41
C VAL A 310 -4.14 -21.55 -2.07
N ILE A 311 -3.57 -21.81 -0.89
CA ILE A 311 -3.30 -23.18 -0.42
C ILE A 311 -4.61 -23.95 -0.26
N ALA A 312 -5.61 -23.36 0.40
CA ALA A 312 -6.90 -24.00 0.60
C ALA A 312 -7.60 -24.35 -0.73
N VAL A 313 -7.50 -23.50 -1.75
CA VAL A 313 -8.03 -23.79 -3.10
C VAL A 313 -7.31 -24.99 -3.71
N LEU A 314 -5.98 -25.04 -3.63
CA LEU A 314 -5.19 -26.14 -4.18
C LEU A 314 -5.50 -27.47 -3.47
N GLU A 315 -5.62 -27.45 -2.13
CA GLU A 315 -6.01 -28.61 -1.33
C GLU A 315 -7.41 -29.11 -1.69
N GLU A 316 -8.38 -28.21 -1.81
CA GLU A 316 -9.77 -28.58 -2.13
C GLU A 316 -9.91 -29.14 -3.55
N VAL A 317 -9.15 -28.62 -4.52
CA VAL A 317 -9.21 -29.07 -5.92
C VAL A 317 -8.47 -30.39 -6.15
N PHE A 318 -7.28 -30.55 -5.57
CA PHE A 318 -6.39 -31.67 -5.89
C PHE A 318 -6.32 -32.76 -4.81
N GLY A 319 -6.73 -32.47 -3.58
CA GLY A 319 -6.72 -33.42 -2.46
C GLY A 319 -5.36 -34.08 -2.28
N ASP A 320 -5.35 -35.42 -2.17
CA ASP A 320 -4.14 -36.22 -1.91
C ASP A 320 -3.06 -36.12 -3.00
N ARG A 321 -3.36 -35.58 -4.19
CA ARG A 321 -2.37 -35.35 -5.26
C ARG A 321 -1.47 -34.17 -4.97
N TYR A 322 -1.94 -33.21 -4.18
CA TYR A 322 -1.24 -31.99 -3.84
C TYR A 322 -0.46 -32.16 -2.53
N ASP A 323 0.80 -31.76 -2.56
CA ASP A 323 1.63 -31.62 -1.36
C ASP A 323 2.11 -30.18 -1.25
N ALA A 324 1.72 -29.52 -0.16
CA ALA A 324 2.12 -28.15 0.12
C ALA A 324 3.62 -28.02 0.39
N GLY A 325 4.32 -29.10 0.76
CA GLY A 325 5.75 -29.11 1.01
C GLY A 325 6.16 -28.20 2.17
N CYS A 326 5.26 -28.00 3.13
CA CYS A 326 5.45 -27.01 4.19
C CYS A 326 6.55 -27.43 5.16
N VAL A 327 7.46 -26.49 5.44
CA VAL A 327 8.56 -26.70 6.37
C VAL A 327 8.19 -26.07 7.72
N PRO A 328 8.30 -26.82 8.84
CA PRO A 328 8.10 -26.27 10.17
C PRO A 328 9.11 -25.17 10.47
N THR A 329 8.71 -24.23 11.31
CA THR A 329 9.52 -23.07 11.67
C THR A 329 9.18 -22.66 13.09
N ASP A 330 10.21 -22.28 13.83
CA ASP A 330 10.08 -21.91 15.24
C ASP A 330 9.56 -20.48 15.42
N SER A 331 9.30 -19.75 14.33
CA SER A 331 8.89 -18.35 14.41
C SER A 331 7.41 -18.18 14.74
N THR A 332 7.12 -17.14 15.51
CA THR A 332 5.76 -16.74 15.87
C THR A 332 5.15 -15.80 14.84
N TYR A 333 3.82 -15.70 14.78
CA TYR A 333 3.14 -14.76 13.89
C TYR A 333 3.65 -13.33 14.06
N LEU A 334 3.85 -12.89 15.31
CA LEU A 334 4.34 -11.55 15.63
C LEU A 334 5.74 -11.30 15.06
N GLU A 335 6.63 -12.28 15.14
CA GLU A 335 7.99 -12.19 14.58
C GLU A 335 7.96 -12.07 13.05
N ALA A 336 7.09 -12.83 12.39
CA ALA A 336 6.90 -12.73 10.95
C ALA A 336 6.40 -11.35 10.49
N LEU A 337 5.69 -10.59 11.34
CA LEU A 337 5.24 -9.23 11.02
C LEU A 337 6.31 -8.15 11.20
N ARG A 338 7.36 -8.40 11.99
CA ARG A 338 8.37 -7.38 12.33
C ARG A 338 9.08 -6.81 11.10
N PRO A 339 9.52 -7.59 10.10
CA PRO A 339 10.14 -7.03 8.90
C PRO A 339 9.25 -6.03 8.15
N TYR A 340 7.95 -6.34 8.06
CA TYR A 340 6.97 -5.54 7.33
C TYR A 340 6.58 -4.25 8.07
N THR A 341 6.63 -4.27 9.40
CA THR A 341 6.20 -3.16 10.25
C THR A 341 7.36 -2.32 10.76
N ALA A 342 8.61 -2.80 10.66
CA ALA A 342 9.78 -2.14 11.23
C ALA A 342 9.94 -0.68 10.75
N GLY A 343 9.53 -0.36 9.51
CA GLY A 343 9.60 1.00 8.96
C GLY A 343 8.51 1.93 9.52
N ASN A 344 7.50 1.40 10.18
CA ASN A 344 6.37 2.13 10.73
C ASN A 344 6.27 1.88 12.25
N PRO A 345 7.10 2.56 13.06
CA PRO A 345 7.36 2.19 14.44
C PRO A 345 6.13 2.31 15.35
N TRP A 346 5.21 3.24 15.06
CA TRP A 346 3.95 3.36 15.80
C TRP A 346 2.98 2.23 15.48
N SER A 347 2.91 1.81 14.21
CA SER A 347 2.07 0.67 13.82
C SER A 347 2.65 -0.63 14.37
N ALA A 348 3.97 -0.81 14.31
CA ALA A 348 4.68 -1.94 14.90
C ALA A 348 4.39 -2.05 16.40
N TRP A 349 4.59 -0.96 17.16
CA TRP A 349 4.30 -0.98 18.59
C TRP A 349 2.80 -1.16 18.87
N GLY A 350 1.91 -0.56 18.07
CA GLY A 350 0.47 -0.74 18.22
C GLY A 350 0.02 -2.19 18.05
N MET A 351 0.59 -2.92 17.08
CA MET A 351 0.32 -4.35 16.89
C MET A 351 0.87 -5.17 18.06
N GLU A 352 2.14 -4.96 18.44
CA GLU A 352 2.77 -5.65 19.58
C GLU A 352 2.02 -5.40 20.91
N LEU A 353 1.38 -4.23 21.04
CA LEU A 353 0.62 -3.83 22.22
C LEU A 353 -0.79 -4.45 22.28
N ILE A 354 -1.43 -4.71 21.14
CA ILE A 354 -2.83 -5.20 21.06
C ILE A 354 -2.89 -6.71 20.90
N LEU A 355 -1.92 -7.30 20.18
CA LEU A 355 -1.86 -8.73 19.94
C LEU A 355 -1.60 -9.52 21.24
N GLY A 356 -2.22 -10.69 21.29
CA GLY A 356 -2.35 -11.54 22.46
C GLY A 356 -1.43 -12.74 22.43
N ALA A 357 -1.77 -13.77 23.21
CA ALA A 357 -0.95 -14.98 23.35
C ALA A 357 -0.78 -15.72 22.03
N GLU A 358 -1.84 -15.77 21.22
CA GLU A 358 -1.90 -16.58 20.01
C GLU A 358 -0.97 -16.07 18.91
N ALA A 359 -0.84 -14.74 18.77
CA ALA A 359 0.15 -14.16 17.87
C ALA A 359 1.61 -14.43 18.30
N SER A 360 1.82 -14.84 19.56
CA SER A 360 3.12 -15.14 20.15
C SER A 360 3.41 -16.65 20.27
N THR A 361 2.57 -17.52 19.68
CA THR A 361 2.87 -18.96 19.59
C THR A 361 3.55 -19.29 18.28
N ALA A 362 4.36 -20.34 18.27
CA ALA A 362 4.95 -20.88 17.04
C ALA A 362 3.84 -21.22 16.03
N MET A 363 4.09 -20.89 14.77
CA MET A 363 3.13 -21.12 13.70
C MET A 363 2.97 -22.62 13.40
N PRO A 364 1.78 -23.09 13.01
CA PRO A 364 1.59 -24.46 12.51
C PRO A 364 2.27 -24.64 11.15
N ASP A 365 2.25 -25.87 10.62
CA ASP A 365 2.69 -26.14 9.25
C ASP A 365 1.97 -25.22 8.25
N CYS A 366 2.73 -24.73 7.26
CA CYS A 366 2.30 -23.69 6.32
C CYS A 366 1.92 -22.34 6.95
N GLY A 367 2.01 -22.18 8.28
CA GLY A 367 1.52 -21.00 8.97
C GLY A 367 2.21 -19.71 8.56
N HIS A 368 3.45 -19.77 8.06
CA HIS A 368 4.17 -18.63 7.49
C HIS A 368 3.60 -18.12 6.14
N SER A 369 2.91 -18.98 5.40
CA SER A 369 2.35 -18.66 4.08
C SER A 369 1.16 -17.71 4.14
N PHE A 370 0.75 -17.27 5.33
CA PHE A 370 -0.19 -16.16 5.48
C PHE A 370 0.35 -14.84 4.89
N LEU A 371 1.66 -14.72 4.73
CA LEU A 371 2.31 -13.60 4.05
C LEU A 371 2.47 -13.92 2.55
N PRO A 372 1.91 -13.10 1.64
CA PRO A 372 1.99 -13.29 0.19
C PRO A 372 3.38 -13.57 -0.38
N ASP A 373 4.41 -12.85 0.10
CA ASP A 373 5.79 -13.07 -0.36
C ASP A 373 6.32 -14.44 0.07
N VAL A 374 5.94 -14.90 1.28
CA VAL A 374 6.35 -16.21 1.79
C VAL A 374 5.59 -17.33 1.08
N LEU A 375 4.29 -17.14 0.81
CA LEU A 375 3.54 -18.05 -0.05
C LEU A 375 4.22 -18.19 -1.42
N ALA A 376 4.65 -17.09 -2.03
CA ALA A 376 5.33 -17.14 -3.33
C ALA A 376 6.59 -18.04 -3.29
N TYR A 377 7.36 -17.99 -2.21
CA TYR A 377 8.48 -18.92 -2.01
C TYR A 377 8.02 -20.35 -1.68
N GLN A 378 6.94 -20.51 -0.92
CA GLN A 378 6.39 -21.82 -0.59
C GLN A 378 5.90 -22.57 -1.83
N ILE A 379 5.33 -21.86 -2.81
CA ILE A 379 4.86 -22.44 -4.08
C ILE A 379 6.00 -23.15 -4.83
N ASP A 380 7.24 -22.68 -4.73
CA ASP A 380 8.40 -23.34 -5.36
C ASP A 380 8.70 -24.72 -4.76
N ALA A 381 8.25 -24.98 -3.53
CA ALA A 381 8.39 -26.25 -2.84
C ALA A 381 7.13 -27.15 -2.97
N MET A 382 6.02 -26.62 -3.48
CA MET A 382 4.78 -27.37 -3.65
C MET A 382 4.90 -28.37 -4.80
N THR A 383 4.23 -29.50 -4.66
CA THR A 383 4.17 -30.51 -5.73
C THR A 383 2.74 -30.96 -6.02
N LEU A 384 2.51 -31.39 -7.25
CA LEU A 384 1.30 -32.07 -7.70
C LEU A 384 1.72 -33.37 -8.38
N ASP A 385 1.21 -34.51 -7.92
CA ASP A 385 1.62 -35.84 -8.37
C ASP A 385 3.15 -36.06 -8.32
N GLY A 386 3.80 -35.45 -7.31
CA GLY A 386 5.25 -35.50 -7.12
C GLY A 386 6.08 -34.68 -8.11
N GLN A 387 5.45 -33.89 -8.98
CA GLN A 387 6.12 -32.91 -9.85
C GLN A 387 6.02 -31.49 -9.27
N PRO A 388 6.99 -30.60 -9.53
CA PRO A 388 6.89 -29.20 -9.10
C PRO A 388 5.58 -28.55 -9.58
N LEU A 389 4.86 -27.91 -8.66
CA LEU A 389 3.54 -27.33 -8.93
C LEU A 389 3.60 -26.09 -9.83
N ALA A 390 4.70 -25.33 -9.81
CA ALA A 390 4.83 -24.09 -10.56
C ALA A 390 6.13 -24.02 -11.36
N PHE A 391 6.08 -23.27 -12.45
CA PHE A 391 7.26 -22.81 -13.17
C PHE A 391 7.97 -21.69 -12.39
N GLU A 392 9.17 -21.34 -12.85
CA GLU A 392 9.95 -20.25 -12.24
C GLU A 392 9.15 -18.94 -12.19
N ARG A 393 9.25 -18.25 -11.06
CA ARG A 393 8.56 -16.98 -10.80
C ARG A 393 9.01 -15.90 -11.80
N GLU A 394 8.06 -15.39 -12.57
CA GLU A 394 8.26 -14.29 -13.50
C GLU A 394 8.03 -12.94 -12.79
N VAL A 395 8.93 -11.97 -13.03
CA VAL A 395 8.72 -10.59 -12.61
C VAL A 395 7.95 -9.87 -13.71
N VAL A 396 6.65 -9.64 -13.51
CA VAL A 396 5.83 -8.88 -14.47
C VAL A 396 6.31 -7.43 -14.54
N TYR A 397 6.56 -6.81 -13.38
CA TYR A 397 7.28 -5.55 -13.25
C TYR A 397 7.87 -5.39 -11.84
N PRO A 398 9.03 -4.73 -11.71
CA PRO A 398 9.71 -4.57 -10.43
C PRO A 398 9.04 -3.51 -9.54
N HIS A 399 9.31 -3.59 -8.23
CA HIS A 399 8.93 -2.55 -7.27
C HIS A 399 9.71 -1.25 -7.50
N GLN A 400 9.13 -0.12 -7.09
CA GLN A 400 9.78 1.17 -7.04
C GLN A 400 10.06 1.56 -5.58
N GLY A 401 11.33 1.74 -5.22
CA GLY A 401 11.73 2.16 -3.86
C GLY A 401 12.23 1.01 -3.00
N SER A 402 11.90 1.00 -1.71
CA SER A 402 12.25 -0.07 -0.77
C SER A 402 11.18 -1.16 -0.75
N TRP A 403 11.58 -2.41 -0.53
CA TRP A 403 10.65 -3.55 -0.46
C TRP A 403 9.62 -3.41 0.66
N HIS A 404 10.07 -3.03 1.85
CA HIS A 404 9.20 -2.67 2.97
C HIS A 404 9.03 -1.16 3.06
N ALA A 405 7.82 -0.73 3.38
CA ALA A 405 7.50 0.67 3.51
C ALA A 405 7.93 1.27 4.85
N GLY A 406 8.12 2.60 4.85
CA GLY A 406 8.40 3.39 6.05
C GLY A 406 9.84 3.88 6.13
N LEU A 407 10.32 4.10 7.35
CA LEU A 407 11.66 4.59 7.63
C LEU A 407 12.73 3.58 7.19
N PRO A 408 13.86 4.02 6.59
CA PRO A 408 14.93 3.14 6.12
C PRO A 408 15.68 2.46 7.27
N GLU A 409 16.42 1.38 6.98
CA GLU A 409 17.22 0.69 8.00
C GLU A 409 18.28 1.62 8.60
N GLY A 410 18.49 1.50 9.91
CA GLY A 410 19.37 2.39 10.66
C GLY A 410 18.79 3.77 11.01
N ASP A 411 17.59 4.13 10.54
CA ASP A 411 16.95 5.40 10.88
C ASP A 411 16.55 5.43 12.37
N SER A 412 17.03 6.45 13.09
CA SER A 412 16.72 6.66 14.52
C SER A 412 15.23 6.84 14.82
N GLY A 413 14.44 7.27 13.82
CA GLY A 413 13.00 7.40 13.88
C GLY A 413 12.29 6.08 14.20
N ARG A 414 12.88 4.92 13.84
CA ARG A 414 12.33 3.59 14.14
C ARG A 414 12.24 3.30 15.66
N GLN A 415 13.00 4.03 16.47
CA GLN A 415 13.05 3.87 17.93
C GLN A 415 12.22 4.94 18.68
N VAL A 416 11.48 5.79 17.98
CA VAL A 416 10.70 6.89 18.58
C VAL A 416 9.72 6.42 19.68
N PRO A 417 8.92 5.35 19.50
CA PRO A 417 8.06 4.85 20.57
C PRO A 417 8.85 4.46 21.82
N VAL A 418 9.99 3.78 21.65
CA VAL A 418 10.87 3.39 22.75
C VAL A 418 11.36 4.63 23.51
N TYR A 419 11.93 5.62 22.81
CA TYR A 419 12.43 6.84 23.45
C TYR A 419 11.33 7.62 24.17
N LEU A 420 10.14 7.72 23.58
CA LEU A 420 9.02 8.43 24.18
C LEU A 420 8.47 7.72 25.42
N MET A 421 8.34 6.39 25.39
CA MET A 421 7.85 5.64 26.54
C MET A 421 8.87 5.63 27.69
N TRP A 422 10.17 5.53 27.40
CA TRP A 422 11.21 5.67 28.42
C TRP A 422 11.34 7.11 28.94
N GLY A 423 11.14 8.11 28.08
CA GLY A 423 11.03 9.51 28.49
C GLY A 423 9.85 9.75 29.43
N TRP A 424 8.70 9.12 29.14
CA TRP A 424 7.52 9.13 30.02
C TRP A 424 7.79 8.46 31.36
N ALA A 425 8.48 7.31 31.37
CA ALA A 425 8.93 6.64 32.60
C ALA A 425 9.86 7.53 33.43
N ALA A 426 10.86 8.15 32.80
CA ALA A 426 11.79 9.06 33.47
C ALA A 426 11.08 10.29 34.06
N TRP A 427 10.13 10.87 33.31
CA TRP A 427 9.28 11.94 33.81
C TRP A 427 8.47 11.51 35.04
N MET A 428 7.83 10.35 34.98
CA MET A 428 7.02 9.83 36.09
C MET A 428 7.87 9.45 37.31
N ALA A 429 9.11 8.98 37.11
CA ALA A 429 10.07 8.78 38.20
C ALA A 429 10.45 10.10 38.88
N LEU A 430 10.65 11.18 38.11
CA LEU A 430 10.88 12.52 38.65
C LEU A 430 9.66 13.01 39.45
N VAL A 431 8.46 12.82 38.91
CA VAL A 431 7.19 13.17 39.57
C VAL A 431 7.03 12.42 40.90
N LEU A 432 7.34 11.12 40.93
CA LEU A 432 7.36 10.29 42.13
C LEU A 432 8.36 10.84 43.15
N ARG A 433 9.61 11.10 42.74
CA ARG A 433 10.65 11.65 43.61
C ARG A 433 10.25 12.99 44.22
N MET A 434 9.62 13.86 43.44
CA MET A 434 9.12 15.15 43.93
C MET A 434 7.96 14.99 44.92
N ALA A 435 7.12 13.97 44.75
CA ALA A 435 6.04 13.67 45.67
C ALA A 435 6.56 13.33 47.07
N TYR A 436 7.61 12.52 47.16
CA TYR A 436 8.26 12.17 48.42
C TYR A 436 9.07 13.31 49.05
N ARG A 437 9.51 14.31 48.26
CA ARG A 437 10.27 15.47 48.75
C ARG A 437 9.45 16.70 49.11
N GLY A 438 8.15 16.72 48.86
CA GLY A 438 7.24 17.79 49.34
C GLY A 438 7.33 19.15 48.63
N ALA A 439 7.87 19.22 47.41
CA ALA A 439 8.00 20.48 46.68
C ALA A 439 6.62 21.15 46.37
N GLY A 440 6.41 22.37 46.89
CA GLY A 440 5.10 23.06 46.91
C GLY A 440 4.58 23.62 45.58
N TRP A 441 5.43 24.26 44.76
CA TRP A 441 5.07 24.88 43.47
C TRP A 441 4.61 23.85 42.42
N LYS A 442 4.93 22.56 42.61
CA LYS A 442 4.77 21.49 41.61
C LYS A 442 3.56 20.58 41.85
N ARG A 443 2.66 20.94 42.78
CA ARG A 443 1.48 20.12 43.15
C ARG A 443 0.48 19.95 42.01
N TRP A 444 0.25 20.99 41.21
CA TRP A 444 -0.66 20.92 40.06
C TRP A 444 -0.08 20.05 38.93
N GLY A 445 1.15 20.33 38.49
CA GLY A 445 1.83 19.53 37.45
C GLY A 445 1.95 18.04 37.79
N ARG A 446 2.20 17.70 39.07
CA ARG A 446 2.14 16.31 39.56
C ARG A 446 0.75 15.71 39.39
N ARG A 447 -0.30 16.41 39.85
CA ARG A 447 -1.68 15.91 39.75
C ARG A 447 -2.09 15.68 38.30
N VAL A 448 -1.76 16.62 37.42
CA VAL A 448 -2.02 16.51 35.98
C VAL A 448 -1.27 15.32 35.39
N SER A 449 0.03 15.18 35.66
CA SER A 449 0.84 14.06 35.13
C SER A 449 0.29 12.70 35.56
N VAL A 450 -0.06 12.55 36.84
CA VAL A 450 -0.66 11.31 37.39
C VAL A 450 -2.05 11.08 36.80
N ALA A 451 -2.88 12.12 36.66
CA ALA A 451 -4.23 12.00 36.11
C ALA A 451 -4.22 11.62 34.63
N VAL A 452 -3.35 12.25 33.82
CA VAL A 452 -3.18 11.91 32.40
C VAL A 452 -2.68 10.48 32.25
N THR A 453 -1.67 10.09 33.04
CA THR A 453 -1.14 8.71 33.01
C THR A 453 -2.22 7.71 33.39
N ALA A 454 -3.00 8.00 34.43
CA ALA A 454 -4.10 7.15 34.85
C ALA A 454 -5.20 7.03 33.79
N LEU A 455 -5.56 8.14 33.13
CA LEU A 455 -6.56 8.16 32.08
C LEU A 455 -6.12 7.32 30.88
N VAL A 456 -4.91 7.56 30.34
CA VAL A 456 -4.38 6.81 29.20
C VAL A 456 -4.31 5.32 29.52
N SER A 457 -3.74 4.96 30.67
CA SER A 457 -3.61 3.57 31.11
C SER A 457 -4.99 2.91 31.32
N ALA A 458 -5.96 3.61 31.90
CA ALA A 458 -7.32 3.09 32.10
C ALA A 458 -8.06 2.90 30.77
N LEU A 459 -7.88 3.81 29.81
CA LEU A 459 -8.43 3.65 28.46
C LEU A 459 -7.83 2.44 27.75
N MET A 460 -6.53 2.22 27.85
CA MET A 460 -5.85 1.03 27.31
C MET A 460 -6.37 -0.25 27.97
N ALA A 461 -6.44 -0.30 29.30
CA ALA A 461 -6.96 -1.46 30.02
C ALA A 461 -8.42 -1.77 29.63
N THR A 462 -9.22 -0.74 29.44
CA THR A 462 -10.62 -0.88 29.01
C THR A 462 -10.69 -1.41 27.57
N LEU A 463 -9.87 -0.87 26.66
CA LEU A 463 -9.78 -1.35 25.29
C LEU A 463 -9.39 -2.83 25.26
N PHE A 464 -8.31 -3.21 25.93
CA PHE A 464 -7.84 -4.60 25.95
C PHE A 464 -8.87 -5.55 26.57
N ALA A 465 -9.53 -5.13 27.65
CA ALA A 465 -10.60 -5.92 28.27
C ALA A 465 -11.82 -6.07 27.35
N LEU A 466 -12.21 -5.01 26.62
CA LEU A 466 -13.29 -5.09 25.63
C LEU A 466 -12.92 -6.02 24.48
N MET A 467 -11.70 -5.92 23.96
CA MET A 467 -11.24 -6.78 22.87
C MET A 467 -11.20 -8.26 23.31
N ALA A 468 -10.74 -8.53 24.53
CA ALA A 468 -10.65 -9.88 25.07
C ALA A 468 -12.00 -10.50 25.50
N LEU A 469 -12.97 -9.70 25.95
CA LEU A 469 -14.20 -10.21 26.59
C LEU A 469 -15.50 -9.91 25.81
N ALA A 470 -15.48 -8.95 24.90
CA ALA A 470 -16.68 -8.43 24.24
C ALA A 470 -16.60 -8.46 22.70
N THR A 471 -15.49 -8.95 22.14
CA THR A 471 -15.28 -9.05 20.68
C THR A 471 -14.65 -10.38 20.31
N ASP A 472 -14.76 -10.76 19.05
CA ASP A 472 -14.18 -11.97 18.46
C ASP A 472 -12.78 -11.73 17.89
N HIS A 473 -12.07 -10.70 18.37
CA HIS A 473 -10.66 -10.49 18.07
C HIS A 473 -9.80 -11.51 18.85
N ASN A 474 -9.92 -12.80 18.50
CA ASN A 474 -9.29 -13.91 19.22
C ASN A 474 -7.76 -13.74 19.34
N ASP A 475 -7.11 -13.21 18.30
CA ASP A 475 -5.67 -12.95 18.30
C ASP A 475 -5.22 -11.89 19.33
N THR A 476 -6.16 -11.18 19.96
CA THR A 476 -5.89 -10.19 21.03
C THR A 476 -6.18 -10.73 22.42
N TRP A 477 -6.69 -11.95 22.52
CA TRP A 477 -7.00 -12.59 23.79
C TRP A 477 -5.72 -12.93 24.55
N TRP A 478 -5.83 -12.96 25.88
CA TRP A 478 -4.69 -13.22 26.76
C TRP A 478 -3.51 -12.23 26.58
N ASN A 479 -3.81 -11.00 26.17
CA ASN A 479 -2.85 -9.91 26.08
C ASN A 479 -2.27 -9.57 27.47
N ALA A 480 -0.96 -9.74 27.62
CA ALA A 480 -0.25 -9.52 28.87
C ALA A 480 -0.18 -8.04 29.28
N ASP A 481 -0.24 -7.11 28.31
CA ASP A 481 -0.19 -5.67 28.54
C ASP A 481 -1.43 -5.15 29.29
N LEU A 482 -2.53 -5.91 29.32
CA LEU A 482 -3.68 -5.64 30.20
C LEU A 482 -3.26 -5.53 31.66
N ILE A 483 -2.32 -6.35 32.13
CA ILE A 483 -1.93 -6.42 33.55
C ILE A 483 -1.36 -5.07 34.02
N TRP A 484 -0.40 -4.50 33.28
CA TRP A 484 0.17 -3.21 33.65
C TRP A 484 -0.79 -2.06 33.33
N ALA A 485 -1.60 -2.15 32.28
CA ALA A 485 -2.57 -1.11 31.95
C ALA A 485 -3.64 -0.92 33.06
N LEU A 486 -3.97 -1.97 33.83
CA LEU A 486 -4.90 -1.90 34.98
C LEU A 486 -4.44 -0.92 36.08
N GLY A 487 -3.15 -0.53 36.11
CA GLY A 487 -2.64 0.45 37.06
C GLY A 487 -3.35 1.80 36.99
N GLY A 488 -3.84 2.20 35.81
CA GLY A 488 -4.65 3.41 35.63
C GLY A 488 -5.94 3.40 36.46
N TRP A 489 -6.67 2.28 36.44
CA TRP A 489 -7.84 2.07 37.30
C TRP A 489 -7.47 2.06 38.78
N GLY A 490 -6.31 1.51 39.14
CA GLY A 490 -5.76 1.59 40.49
C GLY A 490 -5.54 3.02 40.98
N VAL A 491 -5.01 3.91 40.14
CA VAL A 491 -4.84 5.34 40.47
C VAL A 491 -6.20 6.02 40.65
N ILE A 492 -7.16 5.75 39.76
CA ILE A 492 -8.52 6.29 39.84
C ILE A 492 -9.19 5.85 41.16
N TRP A 493 -9.07 4.57 41.51
CA TRP A 493 -9.59 4.02 42.77
C TRP A 493 -9.00 4.75 43.99
N VAL A 494 -7.67 4.95 44.02
CA VAL A 494 -7.01 5.72 45.09
C VAL A 494 -7.53 7.16 45.16
N ALA A 495 -7.78 7.80 44.02
CA ALA A 495 -8.35 9.14 43.98
C ALA A 495 -9.77 9.19 44.58
N VAL A 496 -10.62 8.20 44.26
CA VAL A 496 -11.98 8.06 44.84
C VAL A 496 -11.92 7.83 46.35
N ARG A 497 -11.04 6.95 46.82
CA ARG A 497 -10.85 6.71 48.26
C ARG A 497 -10.43 7.98 48.99
N ARG A 498 -9.57 8.80 48.38
CA ARG A 498 -9.16 10.10 48.93
C ARG A 498 -10.29 11.13 48.95
N SER A 499 -11.18 11.15 47.97
CA SER A 499 -12.34 12.06 47.97
C SER A 499 -13.35 11.67 49.05
N GLN A 500 -13.43 10.38 49.40
CA GLN A 500 -14.20 9.86 50.53
C GLN A 500 -13.55 10.10 51.90
N GLY A 501 -12.42 10.81 51.96
CA GLY A 501 -11.76 11.18 53.22
C GLY A 501 -10.80 10.14 53.81
N VAL A 502 -10.55 9.02 53.12
CA VAL A 502 -9.58 8.00 53.58
C VAL A 502 -8.18 8.60 53.62
N ARG A 503 -7.53 8.56 54.79
CA ARG A 503 -6.19 9.11 54.98
C ARG A 503 -5.16 8.15 54.40
N HIS A 504 -4.01 8.71 54.03
CA HIS A 504 -2.90 7.93 53.48
C HIS A 504 -2.41 6.83 54.46
N GLU A 505 -2.42 7.09 55.76
CA GLU A 505 -2.03 6.14 56.81
C GLU A 505 -2.90 4.87 56.84
N ASP A 506 -4.16 5.01 56.41
CA ASP A 506 -5.15 3.93 56.39
C ASP A 506 -5.11 3.10 55.10
N MET A 507 -4.35 3.54 54.09
CA MET A 507 -4.21 2.87 52.79
C MET A 507 -3.21 1.70 52.82
N ARG A 508 -3.32 0.81 53.81
CA ARG A 508 -2.42 -0.35 53.94
C ARG A 508 -2.73 -1.44 52.92
N LEU A 509 -4.02 -1.68 52.66
CA LEU A 509 -4.47 -2.69 51.70
C LEU A 509 -4.07 -2.29 50.28
N GLU A 510 -4.33 -1.04 49.90
CA GLU A 510 -4.01 -0.49 48.57
C GLU A 510 -2.51 -0.55 48.30
N ARG A 511 -1.66 -0.33 49.30
CA ARG A 511 -0.20 -0.51 49.17
C ARG A 511 0.21 -1.97 48.97
N LYS A 512 -0.41 -2.92 49.67
CA LYS A 512 -0.17 -4.36 49.44
C LYS A 512 -0.60 -4.77 48.03
N VAL A 513 -1.79 -4.34 47.60
CA VAL A 513 -2.31 -4.58 46.24
C VAL A 513 -1.36 -3.99 45.20
N ALA A 514 -0.94 -2.73 45.36
CA ALA A 514 0.01 -2.09 44.45
C ALA A 514 1.37 -2.81 44.39
N THR A 515 1.84 -3.40 45.49
CA THR A 515 3.08 -4.18 45.53
C THR A 515 2.95 -5.45 44.69
N VAL A 516 1.89 -6.24 44.92
CA VAL A 516 1.63 -7.47 44.16
C VAL A 516 1.41 -7.14 42.68
N TRP A 517 0.57 -6.15 42.39
CA TRP A 517 0.33 -5.69 41.03
C TRP A 517 1.61 -5.21 40.34
N THR A 518 2.52 -4.51 41.03
CA THR A 518 3.81 -4.09 40.44
C THR A 518 4.62 -5.31 40.00
N MET A 519 4.67 -6.37 40.80
CA MET A 519 5.37 -7.60 40.42
C MET A 519 4.74 -8.25 39.18
N LEU A 520 3.42 -8.30 39.12
CA LEU A 520 2.68 -8.85 37.97
C LEU A 520 2.86 -8.00 36.71
N ALA A 521 2.81 -6.67 36.83
CA ALA A 521 3.01 -5.71 35.74
C ALA A 521 4.43 -5.79 35.17
N MET A 522 5.45 -5.97 36.01
CA MET A 522 6.81 -6.20 35.54
C MET A 522 6.94 -7.60 34.90
N GLY A 523 6.31 -8.62 35.49
CA GLY A 523 6.28 -9.96 34.91
C GLY A 523 5.60 -10.00 33.52
N SER A 524 4.56 -9.18 33.31
CA SER A 524 3.82 -9.16 32.05
C SER A 524 4.64 -8.63 30.87
N VAL A 525 5.64 -7.77 31.11
CA VAL A 525 6.49 -7.18 30.05
C VAL A 525 7.88 -7.82 29.95
N TYR A 526 8.35 -8.55 30.98
CA TYR A 526 9.68 -9.18 30.98
C TYR A 526 9.65 -10.70 30.92
N ILE A 527 8.67 -11.35 31.56
CA ILE A 527 8.64 -12.81 31.71
C ILE A 527 7.70 -13.42 30.68
N VAL A 528 6.49 -12.88 30.56
CA VAL A 528 5.48 -13.45 29.66
C VAL A 528 5.91 -13.45 28.20
N PRO A 529 6.51 -12.37 27.64
CA PRO A 529 6.95 -12.39 26.25
C PRO A 529 8.03 -13.45 26.00
N VAL A 530 9.04 -13.53 26.87
CA VAL A 530 10.14 -14.52 26.78
C VAL A 530 9.63 -15.95 26.90
N TRP A 531 8.70 -16.19 27.82
CA TRP A 531 8.13 -17.52 28.03
C TRP A 531 7.27 -17.98 26.84
N ARG A 532 6.57 -17.05 26.16
CA ARG A 532 5.68 -17.37 25.04
C ARG A 532 6.43 -17.54 23.73
N SER A 533 7.38 -16.66 23.41
CA SER A 533 8.14 -16.71 22.16
C SER A 533 9.15 -17.85 22.12
N GLY A 534 9.66 -18.30 23.27
CA GLY A 534 10.80 -19.22 23.32
C GLY A 534 12.13 -18.58 22.89
N LEU A 535 12.14 -17.27 22.58
CA LEU A 535 13.32 -16.52 22.15
C LEU A 535 14.14 -15.98 23.33
N GLY A 536 15.33 -15.48 23.01
CA GLY A 536 16.16 -14.75 23.98
C GLY A 536 15.49 -13.49 24.51
N CYS A 537 15.90 -13.05 25.70
CA CYS A 537 15.34 -11.86 26.35
C CYS A 537 15.42 -10.58 25.51
N GLY A 538 16.48 -10.40 24.72
CA GLY A 538 16.66 -9.20 23.90
C GLY A 538 15.66 -9.06 22.75
N GLU A 539 15.19 -10.19 22.23
CA GLU A 539 14.35 -10.28 21.02
C GLU A 539 12.86 -10.39 21.37
N SER A 540 12.55 -10.92 22.55
CA SER A 540 11.18 -11.10 23.01
C SER A 540 10.57 -9.85 23.64
N ILE A 541 11.41 -8.94 24.17
CA ILE A 541 10.94 -7.80 24.96
C ILE A 541 10.53 -6.63 24.06
N VAL A 542 9.29 -6.17 24.25
CA VAL A 542 8.78 -4.93 23.66
C VAL A 542 9.20 -3.73 24.52
N TRP A 543 10.37 -3.16 24.24
CA TRP A 543 10.98 -2.12 25.07
C TRP A 543 10.14 -0.87 25.27
N ALA A 544 9.26 -0.53 24.32
CA ALA A 544 8.30 0.57 24.48
C ALA A 544 7.24 0.23 25.56
N SER A 545 6.69 -0.98 25.57
CA SER A 545 5.74 -1.45 26.59
C SER A 545 6.37 -1.49 27.98
N VAL A 546 7.67 -1.82 28.09
CA VAL A 546 8.42 -1.70 29.35
C VAL A 546 8.45 -0.27 29.88
N GLY A 547 8.77 0.71 29.04
CA GLY A 547 8.77 2.13 29.42
C GLY A 547 7.37 2.59 29.87
N ALA A 548 6.33 2.21 29.13
CA ALA A 548 4.95 2.53 29.47
C ALA A 548 4.53 1.90 30.82
N CYS A 549 4.84 0.62 31.02
CA CYS A 549 4.61 -0.10 32.27
C CYS A 549 5.25 0.61 33.46
N LEU A 550 6.54 0.99 33.36
CA LEU A 550 7.24 1.74 34.41
C LEU A 550 6.59 3.09 34.71
N ALA A 551 6.17 3.84 33.69
CA ALA A 551 5.49 5.11 33.89
C ALA A 551 4.19 4.95 34.70
N VAL A 552 3.40 3.90 34.41
CA VAL A 552 2.18 3.57 35.15
C VAL A 552 2.48 3.11 36.57
N VAL A 553 3.50 2.27 36.77
CA VAL A 553 3.98 1.86 38.11
C VAL A 553 4.32 3.10 38.94
N PHE A 554 5.10 4.03 38.39
CA PHE A 554 5.44 5.26 39.09
C PHE A 554 4.21 6.14 39.36
N ALA A 555 3.22 6.18 38.47
CA ALA A 555 1.95 6.89 38.71
C ALA A 555 1.16 6.29 39.88
N VAL A 556 1.03 4.95 39.94
CA VAL A 556 0.39 4.23 41.04
C VAL A 556 1.06 4.58 42.37
N TRP A 557 2.38 4.45 42.45
CA TRP A 557 3.12 4.76 43.67
C TRP A 557 3.10 6.25 44.02
N THR A 558 3.03 7.15 43.04
CA THR A 558 2.85 8.58 43.27
C THR A 558 1.47 8.87 43.86
N SER A 559 0.43 8.19 43.36
CA SER A 559 -0.93 8.32 43.87
C SER A 559 -1.03 7.88 45.33
N LEU A 560 -0.22 6.90 45.73
CA LEU A 560 -0.11 6.38 47.08
C LEU A 560 0.92 7.12 47.95
N ALA A 561 1.61 8.14 47.46
CA ALA A 561 2.60 8.86 48.27
C ALA A 561 1.94 9.69 49.40
N PRO A 562 2.61 9.86 50.56
CA PRO A 562 2.12 10.70 51.65
C PRO A 562 2.01 12.17 51.24
N LYS A 563 1.04 12.89 51.82
CA LYS A 563 1.04 14.36 51.75
C LYS A 563 2.17 14.87 52.64
N VAL A 564 3.30 15.25 52.05
CA VAL A 564 4.30 16.05 52.77
C VAL A 564 3.63 17.37 53.14
N ARG A 565 3.52 17.65 54.44
CA ARG A 565 2.90 18.85 54.98
C ARG A 565 3.68 20.09 54.58
#